data_AF-A0AAN0M983-F1
#
_entry.id   AF-A0AAN0M983-F1
#
_cell.length_a   1.000
_cell.length_b   1.000
_cell.length_c   1.000
_cell.angle_alpha   90.00
_cell.angle_beta   90.00
_cell.angle_gamma   90.00
#
_symmetry.space_group_name_H-M   'P 1'
#
loop_
_entity.id
_entity.type
_entity.pdbx_description
1 polymer ?
#
loop_
_entity_poly.entity_id
_entity_poly.type
_entity_poly.pdbx_seq_one_letter_code
_entity_poly.pdbx_strand_id
1 'polypeptide(L)'
;MSSLRVVSHYACRTRNNQPGGRLSEHAFGRAIDIAGIQLRDGSEMTLLTDWNSADDGAQLRQMWRAACGPFGTVLGPEANRFHRDHFHFDTARYRSGSYCR
;
A
#
# COMPACT_ATOMS: atom_id res chain seq x y z
N MET A 1 11.96 9.12 9.37
CA MET A 1 12.12 7.82 8.71
C MET A 1 13.60 7.44 8.59
N SER A 2 13.91 6.18 8.87
CA SER A 2 15.19 5.50 8.64
C SER A 2 15.07 4.46 7.52
N SER A 3 13.98 3.68 7.48
CA SER A 3 13.72 2.68 6.43
C SER A 3 12.23 2.45 6.18
N LEU A 4 11.91 1.70 5.13
CA LEU A 4 10.56 1.23 4.78
C LEU A 4 10.49 -0.29 4.89
N ARG A 5 9.42 -0.81 5.50
CA ARG A 5 9.14 -2.25 5.54
C ARG A 5 8.41 -2.66 4.26
N VAL A 6 9.19 -2.94 3.21
CA VAL A 6 8.66 -3.45 1.93
C VAL A 6 8.37 -4.94 2.06
N VAL A 7 7.13 -5.35 1.78
CA VAL A 7 6.67 -6.74 1.89
C VAL A 7 6.39 -7.40 0.54
N SER A 8 6.23 -6.61 -0.53
CA SER A 8 6.16 -7.12 -1.90
C SER A 8 6.59 -6.07 -2.93
N HIS A 9 7.10 -6.53 -4.07
CA HIS A 9 7.42 -5.68 -5.23
C HIS A 9 7.12 -6.42 -6.54
N TYR A 10 7.99 -7.32 -7.00
CA TYR A 10 7.73 -8.19 -8.13
C TYR A 10 7.18 -9.50 -7.61
N ALA A 11 6.00 -9.87 -8.12
CA ALA A 11 5.39 -11.15 -7.85
C ALA A 11 4.52 -11.52 -9.05
N CYS A 12 4.88 -12.59 -9.77
CA CYS A 12 4.10 -13.09 -10.90
C CYS A 12 2.83 -13.77 -10.38
N ARG A 13 1.78 -12.97 -10.17
CA ARG A 13 0.48 -13.42 -9.62
C ARG A 13 -0.69 -12.61 -10.18
N THR A 14 -1.87 -13.22 -10.12
CA THR A 14 -3.13 -12.50 -10.31
C THR A 14 -3.45 -11.61 -9.12
N ARG A 15 -4.33 -10.63 -9.33
CA ARG A 15 -4.85 -9.77 -8.25
C ARG A 15 -5.48 -10.66 -7.16
N ASN A 16 -5.12 -10.39 -5.90
CA ASN A 16 -5.57 -11.15 -4.73
C ASN A 16 -5.32 -12.68 -4.83
N ASN A 17 -4.36 -13.13 -5.66
CA ASN A 17 -4.08 -14.54 -5.95
C ASN A 17 -5.31 -15.34 -6.46
N GLN A 18 -6.27 -14.68 -7.09
CA GLN A 18 -7.47 -15.34 -7.62
C GLN A 18 -7.14 -16.11 -8.92
N PRO A 19 -7.31 -17.45 -8.97
CA PRO A 19 -7.04 -18.23 -10.18
C PRO A 19 -7.87 -17.75 -11.38
N GLY A 20 -7.24 -17.64 -12.55
CA GLY A 20 -7.88 -17.14 -13.78
C GLY A 20 -8.21 -15.63 -13.78
N GLY A 21 -7.92 -14.93 -12.69
CA GLY A 21 -8.16 -13.49 -12.57
C GLY A 21 -7.17 -12.63 -13.36
N ARG A 22 -7.44 -11.32 -13.41
CA ARG A 22 -6.54 -10.33 -14.02
C ARG A 22 -5.18 -10.33 -13.30
N LEU A 23 -4.09 -10.20 -14.07
CA LEU A 23 -2.75 -10.02 -13.51
C LEU A 23 -2.66 -8.75 -12.65
N SER A 24 -1.90 -8.86 -11.57
CA SER A 24 -1.56 -7.73 -10.71
C SER A 24 -0.48 -6.86 -11.36
N GLU A 25 -0.39 -5.58 -11.00
CA GLU A 25 0.73 -4.74 -11.43
C GLU A 25 2.07 -5.23 -10.85
N HIS A 26 2.05 -6.00 -9.74
CA HIS A 26 3.22 -6.74 -9.25
C HIS A 26 3.78 -7.73 -10.29
N ALA A 27 2.94 -8.34 -11.12
CA ALA A 27 3.37 -9.28 -12.15
C ALA A 27 4.16 -8.59 -13.27
N PHE A 28 4.05 -7.26 -13.37
CA PHE A 28 4.78 -6.43 -14.32
C PHE A 28 5.90 -5.63 -13.65
N GLY A 29 6.17 -5.83 -12.36
CA GLY A 29 7.17 -5.06 -11.60
C GLY A 29 6.77 -3.59 -11.42
N ARG A 30 5.47 -3.29 -11.44
CA ARG A 30 4.91 -1.93 -11.46
C ARG A 30 4.14 -1.56 -10.18
N ALA A 31 4.32 -2.36 -9.14
CA ALA A 31 3.69 -2.16 -7.83
C ALA A 31 4.65 -2.42 -6.68
N ILE A 32 4.36 -1.84 -5.52
CA ILE A 32 5.08 -2.03 -4.27
C ILE A 32 4.08 -2.08 -3.11
N ASP A 33 4.33 -3.01 -2.18
CA ASP A 33 3.57 -3.15 -0.94
C ASP A 33 4.45 -2.76 0.25
N ILE A 34 3.99 -1.79 1.06
CA ILE A 34 4.72 -1.27 2.23
C ILE A 34 3.86 -1.48 3.49
N ALA A 35 4.36 -2.28 4.43
CA ALA A 35 3.65 -2.63 5.66
C ALA A 35 3.95 -1.70 6.84
N GLY A 36 5.00 -0.88 6.75
CA GLY A 36 5.38 0.02 7.84
C GLY A 36 6.58 0.89 7.53
N ILE A 37 6.86 1.80 8.45
CA ILE A 37 7.91 2.81 8.36
C ILE A 37 8.72 2.74 9.65
N GLN A 38 10.02 2.51 9.52
CA GLN A 38 10.93 2.62 10.66
C GLN A 38 11.34 4.08 10.85
N LEU A 39 11.27 4.54 12.09
CA LEU A 39 11.63 5.89 12.49
C LEU A 39 13.11 5.96 12.91
N ARG A 40 13.61 7.19 13.08
CA ARG A 40 15.03 7.42 13.38
C ARG A 40 15.41 7.06 14.82
N ASP A 41 14.42 7.04 15.71
CA ASP A 41 14.56 6.59 17.10
C ASP A 41 14.49 5.06 17.25
N GLY A 42 14.31 4.33 16.15
CA GLY A 42 14.22 2.88 16.11
C GLY A 42 12.81 2.32 16.23
N SER A 43 11.82 3.14 16.60
CA SER A 43 10.40 2.73 16.62
C SER A 43 9.88 2.44 15.21
N GLU A 44 8.80 1.67 15.11
CA GLU A 44 8.18 1.28 13.85
C GLU A 44 6.69 1.59 13.90
N MET A 45 6.19 2.28 12.85
CA MET A 45 4.77 2.45 12.60
C MET A 45 4.35 1.39 11.58
N THR A 46 3.45 0.48 11.92
CA THR A 46 2.91 -0.54 11.02
C THR A 46 1.44 -0.31 10.71
N LEU A 47 1.02 -0.69 9.50
CA LEU A 47 -0.38 -0.54 9.10
C LEU A 47 -1.31 -1.49 9.86
N LEU A 48 -0.79 -2.66 10.27
CA LEU A 48 -1.58 -3.66 10.98
C LEU A 48 -1.98 -3.20 12.38
N THR A 49 -1.08 -2.60 13.15
CA THR A 49 -1.32 -2.23 14.55
C THR A 49 -1.70 -0.76 14.71
N ASP A 50 -1.14 0.13 13.90
CA ASP A 50 -1.12 1.55 14.21
C ASP A 50 -2.08 2.36 13.33
N TRP A 51 -2.71 1.75 12.32
CA TRP A 51 -3.69 2.44 11.48
C TRP A 51 -4.80 3.11 12.30
N ASN A 52 -5.29 2.45 13.34
CA ASN A 52 -6.34 2.99 14.22
C ASN A 52 -5.81 3.50 15.57
N SER A 53 -4.49 3.59 15.74
CA SER A 53 -3.93 4.14 16.97
C SER A 53 -4.18 5.65 17.07
N ALA A 54 -4.21 6.16 18.30
CA ALA A 54 -4.32 7.59 18.56
C ALA A 54 -3.05 8.34 18.14
N ASP A 55 -1.90 7.68 18.26
CA ASP A 55 -0.59 8.30 18.07
C ASP A 55 -0.22 8.40 16.58
N ASP A 56 -0.29 7.29 15.84
CA ASP A 56 0.25 7.21 14.47
C ASP A 56 -0.83 7.18 13.38
N GLY A 57 -2.05 6.77 13.71
CA GLY A 57 -3.09 6.54 12.72
C GLY A 57 -3.39 7.76 11.85
N ALA A 58 -3.35 8.97 12.42
CA ALA A 58 -3.57 10.20 11.67
C ALA A 58 -2.46 10.45 10.65
N GLN A 59 -1.22 10.17 11.02
CA GLN A 59 -0.05 10.31 10.17
C GLN A 59 -0.06 9.28 9.03
N LEU A 60 -0.42 8.02 9.32
CA LEU A 60 -0.58 6.97 8.30
C LEU A 60 -1.67 7.31 7.29
N ARG A 61 -2.84 7.80 7.76
CA ARG A 61 -3.92 8.28 6.87
C ARG A 61 -3.47 9.45 6.00
N GLN A 62 -2.66 10.36 6.55
CA GLN A 62 -2.11 11.47 5.77
C GLN A 62 -1.16 10.99 4.67
N MET A 63 -0.29 10.01 4.97
CA MET A 63 0.61 9.41 3.98
C MET A 63 -0.17 8.73 2.86
N TRP A 64 -1.21 7.95 3.18
CA TRP A 64 -2.10 7.36 2.19
C TRP A 64 -2.76 8.43 1.30
N ARG A 65 -3.29 9.52 1.89
CA ARG A 65 -3.90 10.62 1.13
C ARG A 65 -2.90 11.30 0.21
N ALA A 66 -1.66 11.49 0.66
CA ALA A 66 -0.60 12.12 -0.13
C ALA A 66 -0.12 11.23 -1.30
N ALA A 67 -0.29 9.91 -1.21
CA ALA A 67 0.02 8.98 -2.29
C ALA A 67 -1.01 9.04 -3.44
N CYS A 68 -2.21 9.57 -3.20
CA CYS A 68 -3.23 9.75 -4.23
C CYS A 68 -2.86 10.84 -5.24
N GLY A 69 -2.79 10.46 -6.52
CA GLY A 69 -2.39 11.36 -7.61
C GLY A 69 -1.06 10.93 -8.23
N PRO A 70 0.05 10.91 -7.47
CA PRO A 70 1.33 10.39 -7.97
C PRO A 70 1.26 8.92 -8.43
N PHE A 71 0.47 8.10 -7.74
CA PHE A 71 0.24 6.71 -8.11
C PHE A 71 -1.09 6.51 -8.83
N GLY A 72 -1.15 5.46 -9.63
CA GLY A 72 -2.32 5.02 -10.37
C GLY A 72 -3.37 4.37 -9.48
N THR A 73 -2.94 3.42 -8.64
CA THR A 73 -3.75 2.77 -7.61
C THR A 73 -3.07 2.96 -6.26
N VAL A 74 -3.84 3.35 -5.25
CA VAL A 74 -3.42 3.50 -3.85
C VAL A 74 -4.43 2.76 -3.00
N LEU A 75 -4.03 1.68 -2.35
CA LEU A 75 -4.90 0.92 -1.46
C LEU A 75 -4.33 0.94 -0.05
N GLY A 76 -5.19 1.15 0.95
CA GLY A 76 -4.83 1.03 2.35
C GLY A 76 -5.74 0.07 3.13
N PRO A 77 -5.64 0.07 4.47
CA PRO A 77 -6.35 -0.88 5.33
C PRO A 77 -7.87 -0.91 5.18
N GLU A 78 -8.46 0.19 4.72
CA GLU A 78 -9.90 0.34 4.52
C GLU A 78 -10.38 -0.14 3.14
N ALA A 79 -9.46 -0.40 2.20
CA ALA A 79 -9.80 -0.79 0.83
C ALA A 79 -10.51 -2.15 0.76
N ASN A 80 -9.97 -3.15 1.46
CA ASN A 80 -10.51 -4.50 1.60
C ASN A 80 -9.61 -5.37 2.51
N ARG A 81 -10.06 -6.61 2.78
CA ARG A 81 -9.33 -7.57 3.63
C ARG A 81 -7.90 -7.88 3.20
N PHE A 82 -7.57 -7.74 1.91
CA PHE A 82 -6.24 -8.10 1.40
C PHE A 82 -5.19 -7.01 1.61
N HIS A 83 -5.59 -5.79 2.01
CA HIS A 83 -4.70 -4.64 2.16
C HIS A 83 -4.71 -4.09 3.60
N ARG A 84 -5.16 -4.90 4.57
CA ARG A 84 -5.30 -4.49 5.98
C ARG A 84 -3.98 -4.13 6.65
N ASP A 85 -2.89 -4.70 6.17
CA ASP A 85 -1.58 -4.68 6.81
C ASP A 85 -0.51 -3.97 5.96
N HIS A 86 -0.87 -3.39 4.82
CA HIS A 86 0.06 -2.67 3.96
C HIS A 86 -0.64 -1.64 3.08
N PHE A 87 0.13 -0.66 2.64
CA PHE A 87 -0.22 0.13 1.47
C PHE A 87 0.18 -0.61 0.20
N HIS A 88 -0.72 -0.68 -0.78
CA HIS A 88 -0.40 -1.06 -2.16
C HIS A 88 -0.35 0.19 -3.02
N PHE A 89 0.76 0.39 -3.72
CA PHE A 89 0.92 1.45 -4.71
C PHE A 89 1.28 0.86 -6.07
N ASP A 90 0.61 1.31 -7.13
CA ASP A 90 0.98 0.94 -8.49
C ASP A 90 0.87 2.08 -9.51
N THR A 91 1.32 1.80 -10.73
CA THR A 91 1.35 2.78 -11.85
C THR A 91 0.27 2.53 -12.91
N ALA A 92 -0.81 1.82 -12.57
CA ALA A 92 -1.93 1.60 -13.50
C ALA A 92 -2.56 2.93 -13.94
N ARG A 93 -3.04 3.01 -15.18
CA ARG A 93 -3.66 4.24 -15.71
C ARG A 93 -5.15 4.02 -15.91
N TYR A 94 -5.96 4.92 -15.36
CA TYR A 94 -7.41 4.91 -15.48
C TYR A 94 -7.88 6.21 -16.12
N ARG A 95 -8.99 6.16 -16.87
CA ARG A 95 -9.58 7.37 -17.49
C ARG A 95 -10.15 8.35 -16.47
N SER A 96 -10.54 7.86 -15.29
CA SER A 96 -11.12 8.63 -14.19
C SER A 96 -10.08 9.27 -13.25
N GLY A 97 -8.79 9.15 -13.54
CA GLY A 97 -7.71 9.52 -12.61
C GLY A 97 -7.36 8.40 -11.61
N SER A 98 -6.57 8.72 -10.60
CA SER A 98 -6.07 7.75 -9.61
C SER A 98 -7.19 7.05 -8.85
N TYR A 99 -7.05 5.74 -8.65
CA TYR A 99 -7.95 4.94 -7.83
C TYR A 99 -7.41 4.85 -6.40
N CYS A 100 -8.10 5.49 -5.46
CA CYS A 100 -7.72 5.49 -4.05
C CYS A 100 -8.82 4.88 -3.19
N ARG A 101 -8.48 3.81 -2.46
CA ARG A 101 -9.37 3.17 -1.47
C ARG A 101 -8.64 2.73 -0.20
#